data_AF-A0A2V2FKK5-F1
#
_entry.id   AF-A0A2V2FKK5-F1
#
_cell.length_a   1.000
_cell.length_b   1.000
_cell.length_c   1.000
_cell.angle_alpha   90.00
_cell.angle_beta   90.00
_cell.angle_gamma   90.00
#
_symmetry.space_group_name_H-M   'P 1'
#
loop_
_entity.id
_entity.type
_entity.pdbx_description
1 polymer ?
#
loop_
_entity_poly.entity_id
_entity_poly.type
_entity_poly.pdbx_seq_one_letter_code
_entity_poly.pdbx_strand_id
1 'polypeptide(L)'
;MRALYRAQLWVQSASDAEIAEAMQPFFPDSSIETLSAVAQSYRATDSWTQTPVMSEDSFTRLQDIMESAGELSERVEFTELVDNSFAEAAVEEAGK
;
A
#
# COMPACT_ATOMS: atom_id res chain seq x y z
N MET A 1 -10.05 4.46 -6.02
CA MET A 1 -9.66 3.04 -6.16
C MET A 1 -8.99 2.72 -7.49
N ARG A 2 -9.62 2.92 -8.66
CA ARG A 2 -9.01 2.60 -9.98
C ARG A 2 -7.58 3.12 -10.19
N ALA A 3 -7.34 4.41 -9.92
CA ALA A 3 -6.01 5.00 -10.09
C ALA A 3 -4.97 4.40 -9.12
N LEU A 4 -5.38 4.12 -7.88
CA LEU A 4 -4.53 3.47 -6.87
C LEU A 4 -4.14 2.07 -7.32
N TYR A 5 -5.10 1.26 -7.78
CA TYR A 5 -4.80 -0.09 -8.25
C TYR A 5 -3.86 -0.09 -9.46
N ARG A 6 -4.08 0.82 -10.42
CA ARG A 6 -3.14 1.00 -11.54
C ARG A 6 -1.74 1.38 -11.08
N ALA A 7 -1.60 2.25 -10.07
CA ALA A 7 -0.31 2.60 -9.50
C ALA A 7 0.34 1.40 -8.79
N GLN A 8 -0.44 0.63 -8.01
CA GLN A 8 0.05 -0.60 -7.35
C GLN A 8 0.57 -1.61 -8.38
N LEU A 9 -0.17 -1.86 -9.47
CA LEU A 9 0.28 -2.71 -10.58
C LEU A 9 1.53 -2.17 -11.27
N TRP A 10 1.58 -0.86 -11.52
CA TRP A 10 2.73 -0.23 -12.15
C TRP A 10 4.00 -0.38 -11.31
N VAL A 11 3.93 -0.15 -9.99
CA VAL A 11 5.06 -0.32 -9.05
C VAL A 11 5.64 -1.74 -9.09
N GLN A 12 4.82 -2.76 -9.32
CA GLN A 12 5.30 -4.14 -9.45
C GLN A 12 6.20 -4.33 -10.68
N SER A 13 5.88 -3.66 -11.80
CA SER A 13 6.62 -3.78 -13.06
C SER A 13 7.71 -2.73 -13.29
N ALA A 14 7.57 -1.55 -12.68
CA ALA A 14 8.48 -0.44 -12.85
C ALA A 14 9.82 -0.72 -12.16
N SER A 15 10.89 -0.19 -12.72
CA SER A 15 12.20 -0.17 -12.07
C SER A 15 12.23 0.78 -10.88
N ASP A 16 13.18 0.55 -9.96
CA ASP A 16 13.33 1.41 -8.77
C ASP A 16 13.69 2.85 -9.15
N ALA A 17 14.38 3.05 -10.29
CA ALA A 17 14.68 4.37 -10.84
C ALA A 17 13.42 5.09 -11.37
N GLU A 18 12.55 4.39 -12.10
CA GLU A 18 11.28 4.96 -12.58
C GLU A 18 10.37 5.35 -11.39
N ILE A 19 10.34 4.52 -10.35
CA ILE A 19 9.62 4.84 -9.11
C ILE A 19 10.21 6.08 -8.43
N ALA A 20 11.54 6.16 -8.33
CA ALA A 20 12.23 7.32 -7.76
C ALA A 20 11.94 8.62 -8.54
N GLU A 21 11.94 8.57 -9.87
CA GLU A 21 11.59 9.71 -10.72
C GLU A 21 10.13 10.15 -10.51
N ALA A 22 9.21 9.21 -10.38
CA ALA A 22 7.81 9.50 -10.09
C ALA A 22 7.62 10.11 -8.68
N MET A 23 8.45 9.73 -7.71
CA MET A 23 8.42 10.25 -6.33
C MET A 23 9.09 11.63 -6.20
N GLN A 24 10.14 11.92 -6.96
CA GLN A 24 10.99 13.10 -6.81
C GLN A 24 10.26 14.45 -6.69
N PRO A 25 9.19 14.74 -7.45
CA PRO A 25 8.46 16.01 -7.32
C PRO A 25 7.80 16.21 -5.95
N PHE A 26 7.56 15.14 -5.20
CA PHE A 26 6.96 15.16 -3.87
C PHE A 26 8.01 15.17 -2.73
N PHE A 27 9.28 14.90 -3.05
CA PHE A 27 10.40 14.86 -2.10
C PHE A 27 11.59 15.70 -2.63
N PRO A 28 11.44 17.04 -2.72
CA PRO A 28 12.42 17.90 -3.39
C PRO A 28 13.81 17.89 -2.74
N ASP A 29 13.89 17.56 -1.45
CA ASP A 29 15.15 17.52 -0.70
C ASP A 29 15.86 16.16 -0.79
N SER A 30 15.23 15.15 -1.38
CA SER A 30 15.81 13.81 -1.57
C SER A 30 16.42 13.69 -2.95
N SER A 31 17.56 13.00 -3.08
CA SER A 31 18.13 12.67 -4.39
C SER A 31 17.42 11.46 -5.01
N ILE A 32 17.43 11.37 -6.35
CA ILE A 32 16.96 10.17 -7.09
C ILE A 32 17.66 8.90 -6.59
N GLU A 33 18.95 8.97 -6.27
CA GLU A 33 19.70 7.84 -5.70
C GLU A 33 19.10 7.39 -4.36
N THR A 34 18.80 8.34 -3.47
CA THR A 34 18.18 8.05 -2.16
C THR A 34 16.79 7.45 -2.34
N LEU A 35 15.97 8.01 -3.24
CA LEU A 35 14.62 7.51 -3.50
C LEU A 35 14.64 6.13 -4.16
N SER A 36 15.62 5.85 -5.02
CA SER A 36 15.82 4.53 -5.64
C SER A 36 16.17 3.48 -4.59
N ALA A 37 17.04 3.82 -3.62
CA ALA A 37 17.36 2.94 -2.50
C ALA A 37 16.13 2.65 -1.62
N VAL A 38 15.25 3.63 -1.41
CA VAL A 38 13.97 3.44 -0.71
C VAL A 38 13.05 2.49 -1.50
N ALA A 39 12.89 2.71 -2.80
CA ALA A 39 12.07 1.85 -3.67
C ALA A 39 12.57 0.40 -3.65
N GLN A 40 13.89 0.22 -3.77
CA GLN A 40 14.54 -1.10 -3.66
C GLN A 40 14.28 -1.76 -2.30
N SER A 41 14.42 -1.01 -1.20
CA SER A 41 14.19 -1.53 0.15
C SER A 41 12.75 -2.00 0.36
N TYR A 42 11.77 -1.22 -0.10
CA TYR A 42 10.36 -1.60 -0.03
C TYR A 42 10.06 -2.84 -0.88
N ARG A 43 10.67 -2.95 -2.07
CA ARG A 43 10.54 -4.13 -2.92
C ARG A 43 11.16 -5.37 -2.29
N ALA A 44 12.36 -5.25 -1.73
CA ALA A 44 13.08 -6.37 -1.09
C ALA A 44 12.37 -6.92 0.15
N THR A 45 11.50 -6.12 0.78
CA THR A 45 10.74 -6.48 1.98
C THR A 45 9.27 -6.79 1.70
N ASP A 46 8.86 -6.83 0.42
CA ASP A 46 7.47 -7.03 0.00
C ASP A 46 6.49 -6.06 0.68
N SER A 47 6.91 -4.79 0.83
CA SER A 47 6.13 -3.77 1.54
C SER A 47 5.03 -3.15 0.67
N TRP A 48 5.07 -3.32 -0.65
CA TRP A 48 4.08 -2.76 -1.56
C TRP A 48 2.86 -3.66 -1.69
N THR A 49 1.70 -3.19 -1.27
CA THR A 49 0.45 -3.92 -1.45
C THR A 49 0.11 -4.07 -2.93
N GLN A 50 -0.25 -5.29 -3.34
CA GLN A 50 -0.54 -5.62 -4.75
C GLN A 50 -1.99 -5.35 -5.15
N THR A 51 -2.87 -5.17 -4.16
CA THR A 51 -4.31 -4.91 -4.34
C THR A 51 -4.73 -3.83 -3.34
N PRO A 52 -5.75 -3.01 -3.66
CA PRO A 52 -6.29 -2.06 -2.71
C PRO A 52 -7.30 -2.70 -1.73
N VAL A 53 -7.56 -4.01 -1.86
CA VAL A 53 -8.46 -4.75 -0.96
C VAL A 53 -7.80 -4.96 0.40
N MET A 54 -8.48 -4.54 1.46
CA MET A 54 -8.05 -4.84 2.83
C MET A 54 -8.50 -6.25 3.21
N SER A 55 -7.59 -7.09 3.70
CA SER A 55 -7.96 -8.40 4.25
C SER A 55 -8.26 -8.31 5.74
N GLU A 56 -9.12 -9.21 6.23
CA GLU A 56 -9.44 -9.33 7.65
C GLU A 56 -8.20 -9.69 8.48
N ASP A 57 -7.31 -10.54 7.96
CA ASP A 57 -6.05 -10.90 8.60
C ASP A 57 -5.13 -9.68 8.77
N SER A 58 -4.99 -8.85 7.73
CA SER A 58 -4.17 -7.62 7.80
C SER A 58 -4.77 -6.60 8.78
N PHE A 59 -6.08 -6.47 8.79
CA PHE A 59 -6.79 -5.61 9.73
C PHE A 59 -6.64 -6.10 11.18
N THR A 60 -6.78 -7.41 11.42
CA THR A 60 -6.57 -8.02 12.73
C THR A 60 -5.15 -7.77 13.22
N ARG A 61 -4.15 -7.97 12.34
CA ARG A 61 -2.75 -7.73 12.69
C ARG A 61 -2.46 -6.26 13.00
N LEU A 62 -3.11 -5.32 12.30
CA LEU A 62 -3.01 -3.89 12.63
C LEU A 62 -3.52 -3.64 14.06
N GLN A 63 -4.67 -4.21 14.42
CA GLN A 63 -5.22 -4.10 15.77
C GLN A 63 -4.31 -4.73 16.83
N ASP A 64 -3.72 -5.91 16.56
CA ASP A 64 -2.76 -6.54 17.47
C ASP A 64 -1.56 -5.63 17.78
N ILE A 65 -1.04 -4.93 16.77
CA ILE A 65 0.07 -3.98 16.92
C ILE A 65 -0.35 -2.78 17.77
N MET A 66 -1.53 -2.20 17.49
CA MET A 66 -2.04 -1.04 18.24
C MET A 66 -2.34 -1.40 19.70
N GLU A 67 -2.92 -2.57 19.96
CA GLU A 67 -3.18 -3.09 21.31
C GLU A 67 -1.87 -3.33 22.07
N SER A 68 -0.88 -3.96 21.41
CA SER A 68 0.44 -4.19 22.01
C SER A 68 1.19 -2.89 22.32
N ALA A 69 0.94 -1.82 21.56
CA ALA A 69 1.49 -0.49 21.80
C ALA A 69 0.72 0.29 22.90
N GLY A 70 -0.43 -0.21 23.35
CA GLY A 70 -1.30 0.51 24.30
C GLY A 70 -2.13 1.63 23.68
N GLU A 71 -2.21 1.68 22.34
CA GLU A 71 -2.88 2.74 21.56
C GLU A 71 -4.32 2.35 21.14
N LEU A 72 -4.73 1.11 21.38
CA LEU A 72 -6.08 0.62 21.08
C LEU A 72 -6.88 0.43 22.37
N SER A 73 -7.95 1.20 22.56
CA SER A 73 -8.84 1.05 23.72
C SER A 73 -9.79 -0.14 23.59
N GLU A 74 -10.22 -0.45 22.37
CA GLU A 74 -11.16 -1.54 22.07
C GLU A 74 -10.98 -2.00 20.62
N ARG A 75 -11.16 -3.29 20.37
CA ARG A 75 -11.13 -3.85 19.00
C ARG A 75 -12.43 -3.57 18.26
N VAL A 76 -12.33 -3.41 16.96
CA VAL A 76 -13.45 -3.17 16.05
C VAL A 76 -13.61 -4.37 15.12
N GLU A 77 -14.85 -4.73 14.82
CA GLU A 77 -15.18 -5.77 13.86
C GLU A 77 -14.83 -5.30 12.43
N PHE A 78 -14.24 -6.19 11.63
CA PHE A 78 -13.79 -5.85 10.27
C PHE A 78 -14.91 -5.22 9.43
N THR A 79 -16.10 -5.82 9.45
CA THR A 79 -17.24 -5.39 8.64
C THR A 79 -17.89 -4.08 9.10
N GLU A 80 -17.60 -3.62 10.31
CA GLU A 80 -18.12 -2.34 10.81
C GLU A 80 -17.31 -1.14 10.28
N LEU A 81 -16.03 -1.36 9.97
CA LEU A 81 -15.11 -0.28 9.59
C LEU A 81 -14.60 -0.37 8.15
N VAL A 82 -14.55 -1.58 7.58
CA VAL A 82 -13.97 -1.82 6.26
C VAL A 82 -15.06 -2.00 5.20
N ASP A 83 -15.04 -1.14 4.19
CA ASP A 83 -15.83 -1.28 2.95
C ASP A 83 -14.89 -1.52 1.76
N ASN A 84 -14.82 -2.77 1.29
CA ASN A 84 -14.01 -3.17 0.15
C ASN A 84 -14.74 -3.03 -1.21
N SER A 85 -16.01 -2.60 -1.25
CA SER A 85 -16.81 -2.63 -2.48
C SER A 85 -16.15 -1.88 -3.64
N PHE A 86 -15.53 -0.73 -3.37
CA PHE A 86 -14.80 0.06 -4.38
C PHE A 86 -13.45 -0.55 -4.76
N ALA A 87 -12.78 -1.24 -3.83
CA ALA A 87 -11.50 -1.91 -4.08
C ALA A 87 -11.72 -3.12 -4.99
N GLU A 88 -12.70 -3.96 -4.65
CA GLU A 88 -13.11 -5.14 -5.42
C GLU A 88 -13.55 -4.77 -6.84
N ALA A 89 -14.42 -3.76 -6.98
CA ALA A 89 -14.86 -3.28 -8.29
C ALA A 89 -13.70 -2.79 -9.16
N ALA A 90 -12.68 -2.14 -8.57
CA ALA A 90 -11.51 -1.69 -9.30
C ALA A 90 -10.61 -2.84 -9.77
N VAL A 91 -10.50 -3.90 -8.98
CA VAL A 91 -9.75 -5.11 -9.34
C VAL A 91 -10.46 -5.88 -10.45
N GLU A 92 -11.78 -6.05 -10.34
CA GLU A 92 -12.60 -6.75 -11.34
C GLU A 92 -12.59 -6.04 -12.70
N GLU A 93 -12.69 -4.70 -12.72
CA GLU A 93 -12.70 -3.91 -13.95
C GLU A 93 -11.38 -4.00 -14.72
N ALA A 94 -10.24 -4.03 -14.03
CA ALA A 94 -8.93 -4.09 -14.67
C ALA A 94 -8.52 -5.50 -15.15
N GLY A 95 -9.21 -6.54 -14.69
CA GLY A 95 -9.07 -7.91 -15.21
C GLY A 95 -9.90 -8.20 -16.47
N LYS A 96 -10.71 -7.23 -16.92
CA LYS A 96 -11.46 -7.27 -18.19
C LYS A 96 -10.65 -6.65 -19.32
#